data_AF-A0A380FGF5-F1
#
_entry.id   AF-A0A380FGF5-F1
#
_cell.length_a   1.000
_cell.length_b   1.000
_cell.length_c   1.000
_cell.angle_alpha   90.00
_cell.angle_beta   90.00
_cell.angle_gamma   90.00
#
_symmetry.space_group_name_H-M   'P 1'
#
loop_
_entity.id
_entity.type
_entity.pdbx_description
1 polymer ?
#
loop_
_entity_poly.entity_id
_entity_poly.type
_entity_poly.pdbx_seq_one_letter_code
_entity_poly.pdbx_strand_id
1 'polypeptide(L)'
;MSKKILRHSKLSTMNDFKTNENKPSIDKELAKRLYDTEEYKQAKRVGIVLSMEHEVDTYNIITDMLRDNKHVFVPENRLYK
;
A
#
# COMPACT_ATOMS: atom_id res chain seq x y z
N MET A 1 -19.95 16.11 11.28
CA MET A 1 -19.09 16.05 10.07
C MET A 1 -19.48 14.86 9.21
N SER A 2 -19.52 15.01 7.87
CA SER A 2 -19.89 13.90 6.97
C SER A 2 -18.65 13.10 6.50
N LYS A 3 -18.84 11.79 6.22
CA LYS A 3 -17.79 10.92 5.67
C LYS A 3 -17.18 11.49 4.37
N LYS A 4 -18.01 12.16 3.56
CA LYS A 4 -17.60 12.80 2.31
C LYS A 4 -16.57 13.92 2.56
N ILE A 5 -16.83 14.79 3.54
CA ILE A 5 -15.94 15.90 3.88
C ILE A 5 -14.59 15.38 4.40
N LEU A 6 -14.62 14.38 5.29
CA LEU A 6 -13.39 13.77 5.83
C LEU A 6 -12.56 13.08 4.73
N ARG A 7 -13.21 12.32 3.84
CA ARG A 7 -12.52 11.66 2.71
C ARG A 7 -11.83 12.69 1.81
N HIS A 8 -12.53 13.77 1.46
CA HIS A 8 -11.96 14.82 0.61
C HIS A 8 -10.73 15.45 1.26
N SER A 9 -10.81 15.81 2.55
CA SER A 9 -9.68 16.38 3.28
C SER A 9 -8.47 15.44 3.29
N LYS A 10 -8.67 14.13 3.54
CA LYS A 10 -7.57 13.15 3.56
C LYS A 10 -6.93 12.94 2.20
N LEU A 11 -7.73 12.86 1.13
CA LEU A 11 -7.20 12.74 -0.23
C LEU A 11 -6.38 13.96 -0.63
N SER A 12 -6.81 15.17 -0.25
CA SER A 12 -6.02 16.39 -0.47
C SER A 12 -4.64 16.27 0.19
N THR A 13 -4.61 15.92 1.48
CA THR A 13 -3.34 15.75 2.21
C THR A 13 -2.43 14.70 1.58
N MET A 14 -2.98 13.58 1.12
CA MET A 14 -2.19 12.52 0.46
C MET A 14 -1.65 12.98 -0.90
N ASN A 15 -2.44 13.71 -1.68
CA ASN A 15 -1.99 14.28 -2.95
C ASN A 15 -0.89 15.32 -2.75
N ASP A 16 -0.99 16.18 -1.75
CA ASP A 16 0.05 17.16 -1.43
C ASP A 16 1.35 16.45 -0.97
N PHE A 17 1.21 15.34 -0.26
CA PHE A 17 2.34 14.55 0.21
C PHE A 17 3.03 13.74 -0.90
N LYS A 18 2.36 13.49 -2.03
CA LYS A 18 2.89 12.73 -3.16
C LYS A 18 4.23 13.29 -3.66
N THR A 19 4.38 14.61 -3.71
CA THR A 19 5.60 15.28 -4.20
C THR A 19 6.65 15.49 -3.11
N ASN A 20 6.44 14.94 -1.92
CA ASN A 20 7.38 15.07 -0.81
C ASN A 20 8.61 14.19 -1.06
N GLU A 21 9.81 14.77 -0.98
CA GLU A 21 11.08 14.07 -1.20
C GLU A 21 11.32 12.93 -0.20
N ASN A 22 10.72 13.01 1.00
CA ASN A 22 10.85 11.97 2.02
C ASN A 22 9.90 10.79 1.82
N LYS A 23 8.92 10.89 0.90
CA LYS A 23 7.92 9.84 0.69
C LYS A 23 8.55 8.46 0.44
N PRO A 24 9.58 8.28 -0.41
CA PRO A 24 10.19 6.97 -0.62
C PRO A 24 10.81 6.38 0.66
N SER A 25 11.42 7.22 1.50
CA SER A 25 12.00 6.78 2.78
C SER A 25 10.93 6.33 3.76
N ILE A 26 9.84 7.10 3.85
CA ILE A 26 8.70 6.82 4.74
C ILE A 26 7.97 5.54 4.29
N ASP A 27 7.74 5.37 2.99
CA ASP A 27 7.12 4.16 2.43
C ASP A 27 7.99 2.92 2.73
N LYS A 28 9.31 3.04 2.61
CA LYS A 28 10.25 1.96 2.98
C LYS A 28 10.24 1.62 4.47
N GLU A 29 10.17 2.63 5.33
CA GLU A 29 10.06 2.40 6.78
C GLU A 29 8.74 1.69 7.13
N LEU A 30 7.64 2.09 6.49
CA LEU A 30 6.34 1.46 6.68
C LEU A 30 6.34 0.00 6.21
N ALA A 31 6.96 -0.28 5.06
CA ALA A 31 7.16 -1.64 4.56
C ALA A 31 7.97 -2.49 5.55
N LYS A 32 9.06 -1.95 6.11
CA LYS A 32 9.85 -2.65 7.14
C LYS A 32 9.00 -3.01 8.36
N ARG A 33 8.20 -2.06 8.86
CA ARG A 33 7.30 -2.31 9.98
C ARG A 33 6.29 -3.42 9.68
N LEU A 34 5.80 -3.51 8.44
CA LEU A 34 4.94 -4.62 7.99
C LEU A 34 5.71 -5.95 8.05
N TYR A 35 6.94 -6.00 7.54
CA TYR A 35 7.74 -7.23 7.52
C TYR A 35 8.09 -7.77 8.92
N ASP A 36 8.20 -6.86 9.89
CA ASP A 36 8.50 -7.21 11.27
C ASP A 36 7.29 -7.82 12.02
N THR A 37 6.07 -7.73 11.47
CA THR A 37 4.86 -8.32 12.06
C THR A 37 4.85 -9.85 11.97
N GLU A 38 4.25 -10.50 12.96
CA GLU A 38 4.10 -11.96 12.96
C GLU A 38 3.09 -12.40 11.89
N GLU A 39 2.06 -11.61 11.63
CA GLU A 39 1.08 -11.83 10.57
C GLU A 39 1.76 -11.90 9.20
N TYR A 40 2.67 -10.97 8.91
CA TYR A 40 3.43 -11.00 7.66
C TYR A 40 4.31 -12.25 7.60
N LYS A 41 5.12 -12.51 8.63
CA LYS A 41 6.08 -13.62 8.64
C LYS A 41 5.38 -14.96 8.44
N GLN A 42 4.25 -15.18 9.10
CA GLN A 42 3.51 -16.44 9.06
C GLN A 42 2.63 -16.59 7.80
N ALA A 43 2.25 -15.48 7.16
CA ALA A 43 1.40 -15.54 5.96
C ALA A 43 2.12 -16.20 4.78
N LYS A 44 1.50 -17.26 4.24
CA LYS A 44 1.92 -17.92 2.97
C LYS A 44 1.18 -17.36 1.76
N ARG A 45 0.04 -16.72 1.99
CA ARG A 45 -0.87 -16.19 0.95
C ARG A 45 -1.33 -14.81 1.40
N VAL A 46 -1.15 -13.80 0.56
CA VAL A 46 -1.42 -12.41 0.91
C VAL A 46 -2.26 -11.75 -0.18
N GLY A 47 -3.36 -11.12 0.23
CA GLY A 47 -4.13 -10.21 -0.63
C GLY A 47 -3.64 -8.78 -0.45
N ILE A 48 -3.33 -8.09 -1.54
CA ILE A 48 -2.83 -6.70 -1.51
C ILE A 48 -3.36 -5.92 -2.71
N VAL A 49 -3.52 -4.60 -2.55
CA VAL A 49 -3.95 -3.70 -3.63
C VAL A 49 -2.74 -3.15 -4.40
N LEU A 50 -2.95 -2.80 -5.67
CA LEU A 50 -2.01 -2.01 -6.44
C LEU A 50 -2.21 -0.53 -6.09
N SER A 51 -1.20 0.09 -5.49
CA SER A 51 -1.28 1.46 -5.02
C SER A 51 -1.37 2.46 -6.17
N MET A 52 -2.15 3.51 -5.96
CA MET A 52 -2.10 4.71 -6.78
C MET A 52 -0.94 5.62 -6.34
N GLU A 53 -0.57 6.58 -7.18
CA GLU A 53 0.63 7.41 -7.00
C GLU A 53 0.69 8.20 -5.67
N HIS A 54 -0.46 8.61 -5.14
CA HIS A 54 -0.57 9.36 -3.88
C HIS A 54 -0.70 8.45 -2.64
N GLU A 55 -0.76 7.14 -2.84
CA GLU A 55 -0.84 6.13 -1.78
C GLU A 55 0.56 5.61 -1.44
N VAL A 56 0.67 4.82 -0.37
CA VAL A 56 1.91 4.11 -0.03
C VAL A 56 2.27 3.17 -1.17
N ASP A 57 3.53 3.18 -1.61
CA ASP A 57 3.97 2.31 -2.69
C ASP A 57 3.92 0.82 -2.29
N THR A 58 2.96 0.08 -2.85
CA THR A 58 2.82 -1.35 -2.60
C THR A 58 3.61 -2.21 -3.59
N TYR A 59 4.20 -1.67 -4.65
CA TYR A 59 4.93 -2.45 -5.66
C TYR A 59 6.22 -3.05 -5.09
N ASN A 60 6.96 -2.27 -4.30
CA ASN A 60 8.13 -2.76 -3.58
C ASN A 60 7.75 -3.86 -2.58
N ILE A 61 6.64 -3.67 -1.87
CA ILE A 61 6.09 -4.67 -0.93
C ILE A 61 5.73 -5.97 -1.65
N ILE A 62 5.04 -5.89 -2.79
CA ILE A 62 4.68 -7.06 -3.60
C ILE A 62 5.94 -7.79 -4.07
N THR A 63 6.96 -7.05 -4.51
CA THR A 63 8.22 -7.63 -4.98
C THR A 63 8.92 -8.41 -3.87
N ASP A 64 8.97 -7.86 -2.66
CA ASP A 64 9.58 -8.54 -1.51
C ASP A 64 8.74 -9.75 -1.06
N MET A 65 7.40 -9.64 -1.05
CA MET A 65 6.53 -10.79 -0.77
C MET A 65 6.76 -11.96 -1.73
N LEU A 66 6.96 -11.68 -3.01
CA LEU A 66 7.27 -12.69 -4.01
C LEU A 66 8.66 -13.32 -3.78
N ARG A 67 9.66 -12.52 -3.40
CA ARG A 67 11.00 -13.02 -3.01
C ARG A 67 10.95 -13.90 -1.77
N ASP A 68 10.07 -13.58 -0.83
CA ASP A 68 9.79 -14.37 0.37
C ASP A 68 8.97 -15.65 0.09
N ASN A 69 8.77 -16.00 -1.19
CA ASN A 69 7.99 -17.16 -1.64
C ASN A 69 6.52 -17.16 -1.16
N LYS A 70 5.93 -15.99 -0.95
CA LYS A 70 4.50 -15.85 -0.63
C LYS A 70 3.68 -15.85 -1.92
N HIS A 71 2.48 -16.43 -1.86
CA HIS A 71 1.51 -16.29 -2.94
C HIS A 71 0.78 -14.95 -2.82
N VAL A 72 0.98 -14.05 -3.77
CA VAL A 72 0.39 -12.72 -3.76
C VAL A 72 -0.82 -12.65 -4.69
N PHE A 73 -1.92 -12.09 -4.17
CA PHE A 73 -3.18 -11.91 -4.90
C PHE A 73 -3.54 -10.43 -4.93
N VAL A 74 -3.93 -9.95 -6.11
CA VAL A 74 -4.41 -8.57 -6.31
C VAL A 74 -5.88 -8.59 -6.73
N PRO A 75 -6.67 -7.57 -6.38
CA PRO A 75 -8.05 -7.48 -6.81
C PRO A 75 -8.15 -7.30 -8.32
N GLU A 76 -9.00 -8.09 -8.96
CA GLU A 76 -9.45 -7.86 -10.33
C GLU A 76 -10.75 -7.05 -10.30
N ASN A 77 -10.66 -5.76 -10.63
CA ASN A 77 -11.86 -4.94 -10.73
C ASN A 77 -12.55 -5.18 -12.08
N ARG A 78 -13.77 -5.74 -12.07
CA ARG A 78 -14.62 -5.94 -13.25
C ARG A 78 -15.23 -4.63 -13.82
N LEU A 79 -14.55 -3.49 -13.68
CA LEU A 79 -15.07 -2.17 -14.09
C LEU A 79 -15.00 -1.93 -15.61
N TYR A 80 -14.46 -2.87 -16.39
CA TYR A 80 -14.48 -2.86 -17.85
C TYR A 80 -15.14 -4.15 -18.36
N LYS A 81 -16.47 -4.19 -18.32
CA LYS A 81 -17.30 -5.14 -19.08
C LYS A 81 -18.53 -4.43 -19.61
#